data_AF-A0A2X1QJ04-F1
#
_entry.id   AF-A0A2X1QJ04-F1
#
_cell.length_a   1.000
_cell.length_b   1.000
_cell.length_c   1.000
_cell.angle_alpha   90.00
_cell.angle_beta   90.00
_cell.angle_gamma   90.00
#
_symmetry.space_group_name_H-M   'P 1'
#
loop_
_entity.id
_entity.type
_entity.pdbx_description
1 polymer ?
#
loop_
_entity_poly.entity_id
_entity_poly.type
_entity_poly.pdbx_seq_one_letter_code
_entity_poly.pdbx_strand_id
1 'polypeptide(L)'
;MGVVILLLLALALFGPWLIVKDPYQTSMFLRLKPIGSDGFPLGSDELGRDMLSRLILGTRLSLFMGIVPVVFAFFIGGPSGLSPAIRAAKPIP
;
A
#
# COMPACT_ATOMS: atom_id res chain seq x y z
N MET A 1 8.69 -15.62 -3.24
CA MET A 1 8.80 -14.19 -2.92
C MET A 1 7.94 -13.31 -3.84
N GLY A 2 8.02 -13.44 -5.18
CA GLY A 2 7.18 -12.65 -6.10
C GLY A 2 5.66 -12.84 -5.95
N VAL A 3 5.21 -14.02 -5.51
CA VAL A 3 3.79 -14.33 -5.29
C VAL A 3 3.14 -13.41 -4.25
N VAL A 4 3.84 -13.08 -3.16
CA VAL A 4 3.32 -12.19 -2.11
C VAL A 4 3.12 -10.78 -2.66
N ILE A 5 4.06 -10.30 -3.48
CA ILE A 5 3.97 -8.98 -4.11
C ILE A 5 2.78 -8.93 -5.08
N LEU A 6 2.59 -9.98 -5.88
CA LEU A 6 1.43 -10.10 -6.78
C LEU A 6 0.10 -10.10 -6.00
N LEU A 7 0.03 -10.80 -4.87
CA LEU A 7 -1.15 -10.78 -4.00
C LEU A 7 -1.40 -9.40 -3.41
N LEU A 8 -0.37 -8.69 -2.94
CA LEU A 8 -0.52 -7.33 -2.42
C LEU A 8 -0.95 -6.34 -3.51
N LEU A 9 -0.44 -6.49 -4.74
CA LEU A 9 -0.88 -5.70 -5.89
C LEU A 9 -2.34 -5.99 -6.24
N ALA A 10 -2.74 -7.26 -6.28
CA ALA A 10 -4.12 -7.65 -6.49
C ALA A 10 -5.02 -7.09 -5.39
N LEU A 11 -4.63 -7.20 -4.11
CA LEU A 11 -5.37 -6.63 -2.99
C LEU A 11 -5.46 -5.10 -3.06
N ALA A 12 -4.43 -4.41 -3.55
CA ALA A 12 -4.45 -2.97 -3.71
C ALA A 12 -5.39 -2.50 -4.84
N LEU A 13 -5.46 -3.28 -5.93
CA LEU A 13 -6.29 -3.02 -7.10
C LEU A 13 -7.76 -3.38 -6.85
N PHE A 14 -7.99 -4.57 -6.30
CA PHE A 14 -9.33 -5.09 -5.99
C PHE A 14 -9.85 -4.65 -4.61
N GLY A 15 -9.01 -4.05 -3.79
CA GLY A 15 -9.30 -3.61 -2.43
C GLY A 15 -10.57 -2.79 -2.29
N PRO A 16 -10.88 -1.80 -3.15
CA PRO A 16 -12.12 -1.03 -3.06
C PRO A 16 -13.39 -1.89 -3.11
N TRP A 17 -13.38 -3.00 -3.85
CA TRP A 17 -14.51 -3.93 -3.90
C TRP A 17 -14.55 -4.90 -2.71
N LEU A 18 -13.43 -5.07 -1.99
CA LEU A 18 -13.36 -5.89 -0.77
C LEU A 18 -13.65 -5.10 0.51
N ILE A 19 -13.71 -3.76 0.45
CA ILE A 19 -14.04 -2.93 1.60
C ILE A 19 -15.53 -3.14 1.93
N VAL A 20 -15.79 -3.81 3.05
CA VAL A 20 -17.15 -4.13 3.52
C VAL A 20 -17.76 -2.95 4.27
N LYS A 21 -16.94 -2.14 4.95
CA LYS A 21 -17.36 -0.99 5.74
C LYS A 21 -16.37 0.16 5.66
N ASP A 22 -16.87 1.37 5.89
CA ASP A 22 -16.02 2.57 5.96
C ASP A 22 -14.91 2.38 7.02
N PRO A 23 -13.63 2.36 6.62
CA PRO A 23 -12.50 2.11 7.52
C PRO A 23 -12.28 3.25 8.54
N TYR A 24 -12.91 4.41 8.34
CA TYR A 24 -12.81 5.56 9.24
C TYR A 24 -13.97 5.67 10.23
N GLN A 25 -15.06 4.92 10.03
CA GLN A 25 -16.19 4.96 10.96
C GLN A 25 -15.84 4.31 12.29
N THR A 26 -15.92 5.11 13.35
CA THR A 26 -15.68 4.67 14.73
C THR A 26 -17.01 4.37 15.43
N SER A 27 -17.00 3.39 16.32
CA SER A 27 -18.18 3.06 17.13
C SER A 27 -17.77 2.45 18.46
N MET A 28 -18.03 3.18 19.55
CA MET A 28 -17.77 2.71 20.92
C MET A 28 -18.48 1.38 21.23
N PHE A 29 -19.70 1.21 20.73
CA PHE A 29 -20.53 0.01 20.94
C PHE A 29 -20.02 -1.22 20.19
N LEU A 30 -19.16 -1.04 19.19
CA LEU A 30 -18.67 -2.09 18.31
C LEU A 30 -17.16 -2.32 18.49
N ARG A 31 -16.60 -1.97 19.65
CA ARG A 31 -15.18 -2.16 19.98
C ARG A 31 -14.87 -3.61 20.33
N LEU A 32 -13.66 -4.04 20.00
CA LEU A 32 -13.10 -5.35 20.39
C LEU A 32 -14.01 -6.55 20.06
N LYS A 33 -14.82 -6.44 19.00
CA LYS A 33 -15.59 -7.57 18.49
C LYS A 33 -14.66 -8.69 18.02
N PRO A 34 -14.99 -9.95 18.36
CA PRO A 34 -14.21 -11.09 17.94
C PRO A 34 -14.25 -11.27 16.42
N ILE A 35 -13.26 -11.99 15.90
CA ILE A 35 -13.18 -12.41 14.49
C ILE A 35 -14.47 -13.13 14.05
N GLY A 36 -14.92 -12.87 12.83
CA GLY A 36 -16.15 -13.47 12.30
C GLY A 36 -17.46 -12.91 12.85
N SER A 37 -17.43 -11.80 13.59
CA SER A 37 -18.66 -11.10 14.00
C SER A 37 -19.42 -10.54 12.79
N ASP A 38 -20.75 -10.46 12.86
CA ASP A 38 -21.59 -9.95 11.77
C ASP A 38 -21.11 -8.59 11.23
N GLY A 39 -20.70 -8.58 9.96
CA GLY A 39 -20.16 -7.42 9.26
C GLY A 39 -18.78 -6.95 9.77
N PHE A 40 -18.02 -7.81 10.46
CA PHE A 40 -16.64 -7.62 10.91
C PHE A 40 -15.83 -8.92 10.71
N PRO A 41 -15.39 -9.21 9.47
CA PRO A 41 -14.75 -10.49 9.14
C PRO A 41 -13.49 -10.76 9.98
N LEU A 42 -12.69 -9.72 10.21
CA LEU A 42 -11.49 -9.77 11.06
C LEU A 42 -11.71 -9.13 12.44
N GLY A 43 -12.97 -8.92 12.83
CA GLY A 43 -13.30 -8.21 14.06
C GLY A 43 -13.09 -6.70 13.95
N SER A 44 -13.12 -6.04 15.11
CA SER A 44 -13.00 -4.59 15.21
C SER A 44 -11.84 -4.16 16.10
N ASP A 45 -11.23 -3.03 15.77
CA ASP A 45 -10.17 -2.42 16.57
C ASP A 45 -10.66 -1.82 17.91
N GLU A 46 -9.75 -1.30 18.73
CA GLU A 46 -10.00 -0.58 19.99
C GLU A 46 -10.90 0.66 19.82
N LEU A 47 -11.00 1.19 18.60
CA LEU A 47 -11.92 2.29 18.24
C LEU A 47 -13.24 1.80 17.63
N GLY A 48 -13.43 0.50 17.47
CA GLY A 48 -14.62 -0.13 16.89
C GLY A 48 -14.70 -0.03 15.37
N ARG A 49 -13.55 0.17 14.73
CA ARG A 49 -13.40 0.21 13.26
C ARG A 49 -13.21 -1.20 12.72
N ASP A 50 -13.69 -1.46 11.50
CA ASP A 50 -13.48 -2.75 10.84
C ASP A 50 -11.99 -2.98 10.51
N MET A 51 -11.44 -4.08 11.02
CA MET A 51 -10.02 -4.36 10.90
C MET A 51 -9.63 -4.78 9.48
N LEU A 52 -10.51 -5.48 8.77
CA LEU A 52 -10.28 -5.90 7.37
C LEU A 52 -10.16 -4.69 6.44
N SER A 53 -11.14 -3.80 6.49
CA SER A 53 -11.16 -2.59 5.65
C SER A 53 -9.94 -1.71 5.93
N ARG A 54 -9.48 -1.63 7.18
CA ARG A 54 -8.26 -0.91 7.54
C ARG A 54 -6.99 -1.56 7.03
N LEU A 55 -6.90 -2.90 7.05
CA LEU A 55 -5.76 -3.61 6.48
C LEU A 55 -5.67 -3.36 4.97
N ILE A 56 -6.79 -3.48 4.25
CA ILE A 56 -6.84 -3.22 2.80
C ILE A 56 -6.42 -1.76 2.49
N LEU A 57 -6.97 -0.80 3.23
CA LEU A 57 -6.61 0.61 3.08
C LEU A 57 -5.11 0.85 3.38
N GLY A 58 -4.60 0.26 4.45
CA GLY A 58 -3.18 0.33 4.82
C GLY A 58 -2.28 -0.24 3.74
N THR A 59 -2.61 -1.41 3.19
CA THR A 59 -1.86 -2.03 2.08
C THR A 59 -1.79 -1.10 0.87
N ARG A 60 -2.88 -0.45 0.47
CA ARG A 60 -2.89 0.51 -0.65
C ARG A 60 -1.97 1.70 -0.40
N LEU A 61 -2.05 2.30 0.79
CA LEU A 61 -1.21 3.44 1.16
C LEU A 61 0.27 3.05 1.22
N SER A 62 0.61 1.90 1.81
CA SER A 62 1.97 1.40 1.86
C SER A 62 2.54 1.10 0.47
N LEU A 63 1.75 0.49 -0.43
CA LEU A 63 2.17 0.25 -1.81
C LEU A 63 2.40 1.57 -2.55
N PHE A 64 1.52 2.55 -2.36
CA PHE A 64 1.64 3.86 -2.99
C PHE A 64 2.91 4.59 -2.52
N MET A 65 3.17 4.62 -1.21
CA MET A 65 4.40 5.19 -0.64
C MET A 65 5.67 4.45 -1.04
N GLY A 66 5.60 3.17 -1.38
CA GLY A 66 6.75 2.41 -1.89
C GLY A 66 7.01 2.63 -3.39
N ILE A 67 5.96 2.55 -4.21
CA ILE A 67 6.08 2.56 -5.67
C ILE A 67 6.34 3.98 -6.19
N VAL A 68 5.60 4.97 -5.69
CA VAL A 68 5.65 6.34 -6.24
C VAL A 68 7.05 6.94 -6.12
N PRO A 69 7.72 6.96 -4.95
CA PRO A 69 9.05 7.54 -4.84
C PRO A 69 10.09 6.80 -5.67
N VAL A 70 9.99 5.48 -5.81
CA VAL A 70 10.90 4.68 -6.64
C VAL A 70 10.76 5.05 -8.11
N VAL A 71 9.53 5.20 -8.60
CA VAL A 71 9.26 5.65 -9.97
C VAL A 71 9.81 7.07 -10.17
N PHE A 72 9.53 8.00 -9.25
CA PHE A 72 10.07 9.36 -9.31
C PHE A 72 11.60 9.40 -9.28
N ALA A 73 12.23 8.61 -8.40
CA ALA A 73 13.68 8.50 -8.31
C ALA A 73 14.28 7.91 -9.59
N PHE A 74 13.61 6.97 -10.25
CA PHE A 74 14.06 6.43 -11.54
C PHE A 74 13.99 7.50 -12.65
N PHE A 75 12.88 8.25 -12.75
CA PHE A 75 12.71 9.28 -13.77
C PHE A 75 13.57 10.52 -13.57
N ILE A 76 13.83 10.92 -12.33
CA ILE A 76 14.65 12.11 -12.02
C ILE A 76 16.13 11.72 -11.87
N GLY A 77 16.39 10.65 -11.12
CA GLY A 77 17.72 10.16 -10.80
C GLY A 77 18.41 9.44 -11.96
N GLY A 78 17.66 8.71 -12.79
CA GLY A 78 18.21 8.00 -13.94
C GLY A 78 18.89 8.93 -14.96
N PRO A 79 18.19 9.95 -15.49
CA PRO A 79 18.78 10.89 -16.43
C PRO A 79 19.90 11.75 -15.81
N SER A 80 19.73 12.18 -14.56
CA SER A 80 20.74 13.00 -13.88
C SER A 80 22.02 12.21 -13.60
N GLY A 81 21.91 10.93 -13.18
CA GLY A 81 23.06 10.04 -12.95
C GLY A 81 23.75 9.56 -14.22
N LEU A 82 23.01 9.39 -15.33
CA LEU A 82 23.58 8.95 -16.61
C LEU A 82 24.43 10.05 -17.28
N SER A 83 24.07 11.33 -17.08
CA SER A 83 24.75 12.46 -17.73
C SER A 83 26.26 12.59 -17.43
N PRO A 84 26.75 12.49 -16.17
CA PRO A 84 28.19 12.44 -15.91
C PRO A 84 28.84 11.13 -16.37
N ALA A 85 28.12 10.00 -16.34
CA ALA A 85 28.65 8.70 -16.77
C ALA A 85 29.02 8.69 -18.26
N ILE A 86 28.18 9.28 -19.12
CA ILE A 86 28.47 9.44 -20.55
C ILE A 86 29.67 10.37 -20.78
N ARG A 87 29.81 11.43 -19.97
CA ARG A 87 30.91 12.39 -20.07
C ARG A 87 32.26 11.78 -19.65
N ALA A 88 32.27 10.85 -18.70
CA ALA A 88 33.46 10.11 -18.28
C ALA A 88 33.87 8.99 -19.25
N ALA A 89 32.94 8.46 -20.04
CA ALA A 89 33.21 7.41 -21.03
C ALA A 89 33.77 7.96 -22.37
N LYS A 90 33.83 9.28 -22.55
CA LYS A 90 34.46 9.89 -23.71
C LYS A 90 35.99 9.74 -23.57
N PRO A 91 36.70 9.07 -24.51
CA PRO A 91 38.14 8.95 -24.43
C PRO A 91 38.76 10.35 -24.44
N ILE A 92 39.57 10.62 -23.42
CA ILE A 92 40.39 11.82 -23.32
C ILE A 92 41.47 11.68 -24.41
N PRO A 93 41.72 12.71 -25.24
CA PRO A 93 42.69 12.64 -26.34
C PRO A 93 44.12 12.38 -25.85
#